data_AF-A0A8J4WVJ5-F1
#
_entry.id   AF-A0A8J4WVJ5-F1
#
_cell.length_a   1.000
_cell.length_b   1.000
_cell.length_c   1.000
_cell.angle_alpha   90.00
_cell.angle_beta   90.00
_cell.angle_gamma   90.00
#
_symmetry.space_group_name_H-M   'P 1'
#
loop_
_entity.id
_entity.type
_entity.pdbx_description
1 polymer ?
#
loop_
_entity_poly.entity_id
_entity_poly.type
_entity_poly.pdbx_seq_one_letter_code
_entity_poly.pdbx_strand_id
1 'polypeptide(L)'
;MERLPWQFYYWSGVLILFAWAAWARFALPLDPIADPDTWGYLSPALRKLTGAEFGHTNGRNFIYPGFLYLLLRVFRDFRAITVAQHFFGLLAGAILLLTWRRARVFVPNPRVGHAVQAGLGLLAAAIFLLASEPIRFETQLRPEGVCAFLISVNLYFVIQFTACFFVEGRQAASVAYGIAAVFSSILLASAKPSFWLASIAVLLPVAMFFVQRGLIWQKIALGGGAALSAALLLLPEHFLGRNDEASQTFLPTTLFVIHASLIRDQMADDLTRGAKVPYPREWLGHVQRALSDEIAKSVAARSRIYSTLGFDPDYLWHGQTSIAAQLHKHFGNNVCALCAFYRFYYWRIWRERPLLVLKKIARQMAIFYAPICPVYNRGKSLSLDAYNRGMTSLDIQPYHKVSAAYPPAMDFMSRTKSSARSVPVIYQPRYIRWILSVMAGTHLPLLLIALALVAVVLTQERRRRRLGWLAALVLLGYLYNAAACVEVAVIQSLDVRRFITVQMFLTLLAQFFALWFVLEFALEMRACAKSSFPEAPDAKDINDGALGPGKART
;
A
#
# COMPACT_ATOMS: atom_id res chain seq x y z
N MET A 1 42.90 -9.28 3.37
CA MET A 1 42.47 -8.40 4.48
C MET A 1 41.59 -7.20 4.04
N GLU A 2 41.16 -7.07 2.77
CA GLU A 2 40.47 -5.86 2.27
C GLU A 2 38.93 -5.85 2.38
N ARG A 3 38.29 -6.90 2.92
CA ARG A 3 36.81 -6.98 3.04
C ARG A 3 36.24 -6.31 4.32
N LEU A 4 37.09 -6.00 5.29
CA LEU A 4 36.69 -5.47 6.62
C LEU A 4 36.17 -4.02 6.65
N PRO A 5 36.73 -3.03 5.93
CA PRO A 5 36.39 -1.63 6.19
C PRO A 5 34.95 -1.28 5.76
N TRP A 6 34.49 -1.69 4.58
CA TRP A 6 33.16 -1.32 4.10
C TRP A 6 32.03 -1.99 4.90
N GLN A 7 32.23 -3.21 5.39
CA GLN A 7 31.24 -3.92 6.21
C GLN A 7 31.07 -3.23 7.56
N PHE A 8 32.18 -2.79 8.16
CA PHE A 8 32.16 -2.00 9.39
C PHE A 8 31.38 -0.69 9.20
N TYR A 9 31.66 0.07 8.13
CA TYR A 9 30.92 1.30 7.83
C TYR A 9 29.43 1.03 7.58
N TYR A 10 29.09 -0.03 6.84
CA TYR A 10 27.70 -0.38 6.57
C TYR A 10 26.93 -0.70 7.87
N TRP A 11 27.46 -1.58 8.71
CA TRP A 11 26.78 -1.99 9.94
C TRP A 11 26.71 -0.86 10.97
N SER A 12 27.75 -0.02 11.03
CA SER A 12 27.72 1.22 11.82
C SER A 12 26.62 2.17 11.33
N GLY A 13 26.49 2.33 10.00
CA GLY A 13 25.43 3.12 9.39
C GLY A 13 24.03 2.57 9.68
N VAL A 14 23.85 1.25 9.65
CA VAL A 14 22.59 0.60 10.08
C VAL A 14 22.30 0.90 11.54
N LEU A 15 23.27 0.71 12.45
CA LEU A 15 23.06 0.95 13.88
C LEU A 15 22.66 2.40 14.17
N ILE A 16 23.40 3.37 13.61
CA ILE A 16 23.12 4.80 13.76
C ILE A 16 21.74 5.14 13.21
N LEU A 17 21.40 4.62 12.02
CA LEU A 17 20.10 4.88 11.40
C LEU A 17 18.95 4.37 12.28
N PHE A 18 19.04 3.15 12.80
CA PHE A 18 17.98 2.58 13.64
C PHE A 18 17.88 3.27 15.00
N ALA A 19 19.02 3.64 15.60
CA ALA A 19 19.04 4.42 16.83
C ALA A 19 18.35 5.78 16.63
N TRP A 20 18.66 6.49 15.53
CA TRP A 20 17.97 7.73 15.19
C TRP A 20 16.49 7.49 14.91
N ALA A 21 16.15 6.50 14.08
CA ALA A 21 14.77 6.20 13.75
C ALA A 21 13.92 5.85 14.99
N ALA A 22 14.51 5.17 15.98
CA ALA A 22 13.88 4.89 17.27
C ALA A 22 13.72 6.18 18.07
N TRP A 23 14.77 6.99 18.20
CA TRP A 23 14.70 8.30 18.86
C TRP A 23 13.60 9.19 18.28
N ALA A 24 13.50 9.28 16.94
CA ALA A 24 12.49 10.09 16.26
C ALA A 24 11.04 9.64 16.54
N ARG A 25 10.82 8.37 16.85
CA ARG A 25 9.52 7.80 17.22
C ARG A 25 9.22 8.03 18.70
N PHE A 26 10.14 7.64 19.58
CA PHE A 26 9.93 7.67 21.03
C PHE A 26 10.11 9.07 21.66
N ALA A 27 10.62 10.05 20.90
CA ALA A 27 10.58 11.47 21.29
C ALA A 27 9.19 12.10 21.12
N LEU A 28 8.25 11.44 20.44
CA LEU A 28 6.87 11.91 20.29
C LEU A 28 6.00 11.44 21.47
N PRO A 29 4.89 12.14 21.75
CA PRO A 29 3.90 11.65 22.70
C PRO A 29 3.40 10.26 22.32
N LEU A 30 3.37 9.36 23.30
CA LEU A 30 2.98 7.96 23.12
C LEU A 30 1.48 7.72 23.25
N ASP A 31 0.70 8.72 23.68
CA ASP A 31 -0.76 8.58 23.65
C ASP A 31 -1.23 8.58 22.19
N PRO A 32 -2.01 7.57 21.74
CA PRO A 32 -2.40 7.48 20.34
C PRO A 32 -3.38 8.59 19.94
N ILE A 33 -3.28 9.03 18.69
CA ILE A 33 -4.19 9.99 18.09
C ILE A 33 -5.50 9.29 17.71
N ALA A 34 -6.59 9.76 18.31
CA ALA A 34 -7.95 9.39 17.93
C ALA A 34 -8.53 10.39 16.90
N ASP A 35 -9.40 9.91 16.03
CA ASP A 35 -10.16 10.70 15.05
C ASP A 35 -11.55 10.07 14.82
N PRO A 36 -12.42 10.64 13.95
CA PRO A 36 -13.79 10.14 13.80
C PRO A 36 -13.91 8.67 13.41
N ASP A 37 -12.93 8.11 12.69
CA ASP A 37 -12.93 6.69 12.28
C ASP A 37 -12.47 5.76 13.41
N THR A 38 -11.74 6.28 14.42
CA THR A 38 -11.12 5.49 15.49
C THR A 38 -12.13 4.63 16.25
N TRP A 39 -13.36 5.11 16.44
CA TRP A 39 -14.37 4.38 17.20
C TRP A 39 -14.73 3.04 16.56
N GLY A 40 -14.76 2.97 15.22
CA GLY A 40 -15.02 1.71 14.51
C GLY A 40 -13.94 0.65 14.78
N TYR A 41 -12.72 1.07 15.13
CA TYR A 41 -11.63 0.16 15.47
C TYR A 41 -11.52 -0.14 16.97
N LEU A 42 -11.75 0.87 17.81
CA LEU A 42 -11.53 0.77 19.25
C LEU A 42 -12.72 0.12 19.98
N SER A 43 -13.95 0.36 19.53
CA SER A 43 -15.13 -0.12 20.24
C SER A 43 -15.27 -1.65 20.34
N PRO A 44 -14.92 -2.47 19.33
CA PRO A 44 -14.93 -3.93 19.49
C PRO A 44 -14.00 -4.40 20.62
N ALA A 45 -12.81 -3.79 20.70
CA ALA A 45 -11.81 -4.12 21.70
C ALA A 45 -12.29 -3.75 23.11
N LEU A 46 -12.81 -2.52 23.29
CA LEU A 46 -13.31 -2.06 24.58
C LEU A 46 -14.51 -2.86 25.05
N ARG A 47 -15.49 -3.15 24.17
CA ARG A 47 -16.65 -3.99 24.50
C ARG A 47 -16.23 -5.33 25.08
N LYS A 48 -15.23 -5.98 24.46
CA LYS A 48 -14.72 -7.26 24.93
C LYS A 48 -13.99 -7.14 26.27
N LEU A 49 -13.26 -6.04 26.50
CA LEU A 49 -12.58 -5.78 27.77
C LEU A 49 -13.54 -5.51 28.93
N THR A 50 -14.72 -4.95 28.64
CA THR A 50 -15.77 -4.67 29.63
C THR A 50 -16.76 -5.83 29.80
N GLY A 51 -16.46 -7.01 29.27
CA GLY A 51 -17.26 -8.23 29.46
C GLY A 51 -18.36 -8.48 28.42
N ALA A 52 -18.55 -7.59 27.44
CA ALA A 52 -19.47 -7.82 26.33
C ALA A 52 -18.85 -8.71 25.24
N GLU A 53 -19.66 -9.13 24.27
CA GLU A 53 -19.17 -9.87 23.11
C GLU A 53 -18.29 -9.00 22.20
N PHE A 54 -17.28 -9.63 21.62
CA PHE A 54 -16.47 -9.00 20.57
C PHE A 54 -17.28 -9.06 19.28
N GLY A 55 -17.45 -7.92 18.59
CA GLY A 55 -18.25 -7.86 17.36
C GLY A 55 -17.79 -6.73 16.45
N HIS A 56 -18.34 -6.66 15.25
CA HIS A 56 -18.02 -5.58 14.33
C HIS A 56 -18.63 -4.26 14.77
N THR A 57 -17.98 -3.16 14.38
CA THR A 57 -18.55 -1.83 14.50
C THR A 57 -18.20 -1.06 13.23
N ASN A 58 -19.22 -0.46 12.60
CA ASN A 58 -19.09 0.27 11.34
C ASN A 58 -18.45 -0.54 10.21
N GLY A 59 -18.73 -1.85 10.14
CA GLY A 59 -18.23 -2.73 9.09
C GLY A 59 -16.71 -2.93 9.07
N ARG A 60 -16.00 -2.65 10.16
CA ARG A 60 -14.54 -2.82 10.26
C ARG A 60 -14.19 -4.27 10.59
N ASN A 61 -13.26 -4.83 9.81
CA ASN A 61 -12.74 -6.19 9.96
C ASN A 61 -12.05 -6.39 11.32
N PHE A 62 -12.14 -7.60 11.88
CA PHE A 62 -11.69 -7.92 13.23
C PHE A 62 -10.18 -7.82 13.47
N ILE A 63 -9.33 -7.86 12.43
CA ILE A 63 -7.86 -7.98 12.60
C ILE A 63 -7.26 -6.82 13.41
N TYR A 64 -7.50 -5.57 13.02
CA TYR A 64 -6.95 -4.41 13.73
C TYR A 64 -7.61 -4.21 15.12
N PRO A 65 -8.95 -4.28 15.26
CA PRO A 65 -9.59 -4.30 16.59
C PRO A 65 -9.09 -5.42 17.51
N GLY A 66 -8.81 -6.61 16.97
CA GLY A 66 -8.23 -7.73 17.72
C GLY A 66 -6.81 -7.43 18.21
N PHE A 67 -5.99 -6.79 17.36
CA PHE A 67 -4.68 -6.27 17.76
C PHE A 67 -4.79 -5.26 18.91
N LEU A 68 -5.72 -4.31 18.84
CA LEU A 68 -5.98 -3.35 19.92
C LEU A 68 -6.41 -4.04 21.22
N TYR A 69 -7.34 -5.00 21.11
CA TYR A 69 -7.81 -5.79 22.23
C TYR A 69 -6.67 -6.51 22.95
N LEU A 70 -5.79 -7.18 22.21
CA LEU A 70 -4.66 -7.91 22.80
C LEU A 70 -3.72 -6.98 23.58
N LEU A 71 -3.35 -5.84 22.99
CA LEU A 71 -2.48 -4.86 23.66
C LEU A 71 -3.13 -4.28 24.91
N LEU A 72 -4.39 -3.85 24.81
CA LEU A 72 -5.10 -3.25 25.94
C LEU A 72 -5.37 -4.29 27.04
N ARG A 73 -5.63 -5.56 26.68
CA ARG A 73 -5.82 -6.65 27.65
C ARG A 73 -4.56 -6.92 28.47
N VAL A 74 -3.39 -6.91 27.82
CA VAL A 74 -2.11 -7.25 28.44
C VAL A 74 -1.53 -6.07 29.22
N PHE A 75 -1.46 -4.89 28.60
CA PHE A 75 -0.76 -3.74 29.17
C PHE A 75 -1.65 -2.79 29.96
N ARG A 76 -2.97 -2.83 29.72
CA ARG A 76 -3.96 -1.91 30.32
C ARG A 76 -3.59 -0.44 30.16
N ASP A 77 -2.95 -0.08 29.05
CA ASP A 77 -2.55 1.29 28.73
C ASP A 77 -2.59 1.50 27.21
N PHE A 78 -3.18 2.62 26.78
CA PHE A 78 -3.26 3.02 25.38
C PHE A 78 -1.89 3.34 24.76
N ARG A 79 -0.91 3.76 25.58
CA ARG A 79 0.46 4.02 25.10
C ARG A 79 1.12 2.77 24.51
N ALA A 80 0.72 1.58 24.97
CA ALA A 80 1.21 0.31 24.43
C ALA A 80 0.90 0.16 22.93
N ILE A 81 -0.20 0.77 22.45
CA ILE A 81 -0.59 0.74 21.03
C ILE A 81 0.45 1.47 20.18
N THR A 82 0.73 2.73 20.51
CA THR A 82 1.72 3.55 19.81
C THR A 82 3.12 2.95 19.91
N VAL A 83 3.50 2.43 21.08
CA VAL A 83 4.78 1.71 21.27
C VAL A 83 4.88 0.52 20.32
N ALA A 84 3.87 -0.34 20.26
CA ALA A 84 3.85 -1.50 19.37
C ALA A 84 3.89 -1.09 17.89
N GLN A 85 3.12 -0.07 17.50
CA GLN A 85 3.11 0.46 16.14
C GLN A 85 4.49 1.03 15.74
N HIS A 86 5.17 1.75 16.63
CA HIS A 86 6.53 2.22 16.42
C HIS A 86 7.53 1.07 16.23
N PHE A 87 7.43 0.03 17.05
CA PHE A 87 8.25 -1.17 16.87
C PHE A 87 8.01 -1.85 15.52
N PHE A 88 6.76 -1.96 15.08
CA PHE A 88 6.44 -2.48 13.75
C PHE A 88 6.96 -1.60 12.62
N GLY A 89 6.92 -0.27 12.77
CA GLY A 89 7.55 0.67 11.84
C GLY A 89 9.06 0.46 11.70
N LEU A 90 9.77 0.29 12.82
CA LEU A 90 11.20 -0.04 12.81
C LEU A 90 11.46 -1.41 12.16
N LEU A 91 10.66 -2.42 12.51
CA LEU A 91 10.78 -3.76 11.95
C LEU A 91 10.52 -3.78 10.44
N ALA A 92 9.59 -2.95 9.94
CA ALA A 92 9.38 -2.77 8.50
C ALA A 92 10.65 -2.27 7.80
N GLY A 93 11.39 -1.33 8.41
CA GLY A 93 12.69 -0.87 7.90
C GLY A 93 13.75 -1.97 7.90
N ALA A 94 13.77 -2.84 8.92
CA ALA A 94 14.69 -3.98 8.98
C ALA A 94 14.37 -5.01 7.88
N ILE A 95 13.07 -5.31 7.70
CA ILE A 95 12.60 -6.20 6.64
C ILE A 95 12.88 -5.61 5.26
N LEU A 96 12.79 -4.28 5.08
CA LEU A 96 13.21 -3.61 3.84
C LEU A 96 14.66 -3.95 3.50
N LEU A 97 15.58 -3.82 4.46
CA LEU A 97 16.99 -4.17 4.25
C LEU A 97 17.20 -5.66 3.95
N LEU A 98 16.47 -6.54 4.63
CA LEU A 98 16.51 -7.98 4.38
C LEU A 98 16.01 -8.31 2.96
N THR A 99 14.87 -7.76 2.57
CA THR A 99 14.29 -7.88 1.23
C THR A 99 15.24 -7.34 0.17
N TRP A 100 15.84 -6.18 0.40
CA TRP A 100 16.81 -5.57 -0.49
C TRP A 100 18.06 -6.41 -0.69
N ARG A 101 18.62 -6.97 0.39
CA ARG A 101 19.75 -7.89 0.31
C ARG A 101 19.36 -9.17 -0.44
N ARG A 102 18.17 -9.70 -0.18
CA ARG A 102 17.65 -10.90 -0.86
C ARG A 102 17.44 -10.69 -2.35
N ALA A 103 17.00 -9.50 -2.76
CA ALA A 103 16.78 -9.14 -4.16
C ALA A 103 18.05 -9.30 -5.04
N ARG A 104 19.25 -9.30 -4.45
CA ARG A 104 20.51 -9.53 -5.18
C ARG A 104 20.54 -10.85 -5.96
N VAL A 105 19.84 -11.89 -5.47
CA VAL A 105 19.79 -13.21 -6.13
C VAL A 105 19.18 -13.16 -7.53
N PHE A 106 18.36 -12.15 -7.84
CA PHE A 106 17.71 -11.99 -9.14
C PHE A 106 18.64 -11.48 -10.25
N VAL A 107 19.92 -11.20 -9.96
CA VAL A 107 20.92 -10.79 -10.95
C VAL A 107 22.08 -11.77 -10.95
N PRO A 108 22.19 -12.67 -11.95
CA PRO A 108 23.41 -13.45 -12.17
C PRO A 108 24.59 -12.53 -12.54
N ASN A 109 25.68 -12.62 -11.78
CA ASN A 109 26.90 -11.80 -11.96
C ASN A 109 26.59 -10.29 -12.01
N PRO A 110 26.16 -9.69 -10.88
CA PRO A 110 25.80 -8.27 -10.81
C PRO A 110 27.00 -7.39 -11.09
N ARG A 111 26.81 -6.38 -11.95
CA ARG A 111 27.85 -5.39 -12.27
C ARG A 111 27.90 -4.27 -11.24
N VAL A 112 26.78 -4.02 -10.55
CA VAL A 112 26.78 -3.12 -9.40
C VAL A 112 27.49 -3.80 -8.22
N GLY A 113 28.59 -3.18 -7.77
CA GLY A 113 29.38 -3.67 -6.64
C GLY A 113 28.56 -3.85 -5.36
N HIS A 114 29.02 -4.73 -4.47
CA HIS A 114 28.34 -5.02 -3.19
C HIS A 114 28.11 -3.77 -2.34
N ALA A 115 29.13 -2.91 -2.20
CA ALA A 115 29.03 -1.70 -1.41
C ALA A 115 27.98 -0.72 -1.95
N VAL A 116 27.93 -0.50 -3.27
CA VAL A 116 26.96 0.40 -3.91
C VAL A 116 25.53 -0.12 -3.73
N GLN A 117 25.31 -1.41 -3.97
CA GLN A 117 24.00 -2.02 -3.77
C GLN A 117 23.57 -1.93 -2.30
N ALA A 118 24.46 -2.23 -1.36
CA ALA A 118 24.18 -2.13 0.06
C ALA A 118 23.86 -0.68 0.47
N GLY A 119 24.61 0.30 -0.05
CA GLY A 119 24.39 1.72 0.17
C GLY A 119 23.02 2.21 -0.34
N LEU A 120 22.60 1.76 -1.53
CA LEU A 120 21.25 2.06 -2.05
C LEU A 120 20.15 1.51 -1.14
N GLY A 121 20.32 0.30 -0.61
CA GLY A 121 19.39 -0.29 0.35
C GLY A 121 19.31 0.49 1.66
N LEU A 122 20.47 0.91 2.18
CA LEU A 122 20.56 1.73 3.38
C LEU A 122 19.91 3.11 3.17
N LEU A 123 20.08 3.71 1.99
CA LEU A 123 19.42 4.96 1.62
C LEU A 123 17.90 4.79 1.57
N ALA A 124 17.39 3.71 0.94
CA ALA A 124 15.96 3.41 0.94
C ALA A 124 15.40 3.24 2.36
N ALA A 125 16.09 2.47 3.21
CA ALA A 125 15.70 2.32 4.61
C ALA A 125 15.71 3.66 5.36
N ALA A 126 16.71 4.52 5.12
CA ALA A 126 16.82 5.84 5.74
C ALA A 126 15.65 6.76 5.35
N ILE A 127 15.29 6.77 4.07
CA ILE A 127 14.16 7.55 3.56
C ILE A 127 12.85 7.09 4.24
N PHE A 128 12.61 5.79 4.32
CA PHE A 128 11.40 5.26 4.96
C PHE A 128 11.36 5.55 6.47
N LEU A 129 12.44 5.22 7.18
CA LEU A 129 12.50 5.28 8.64
C LEU A 129 12.44 6.70 9.20
N LEU A 130 12.93 7.69 8.44
CA LEU A 130 13.01 9.09 8.85
C LEU A 130 11.92 9.99 8.21
N ALA A 131 11.05 9.43 7.37
CA ALA A 131 9.93 10.17 6.82
C ALA A 131 8.84 10.42 7.87
N SER A 132 8.24 11.61 7.82
CA SER A 132 7.25 12.03 8.81
C SER A 132 5.90 11.30 8.69
N GLU A 133 5.46 10.92 7.48
CA GLU A 133 4.17 10.26 7.27
C GLU A 133 4.11 8.84 7.88
N PRO A 134 5.10 7.95 7.67
CA PRO A 134 5.13 6.66 8.38
C PRO A 134 5.07 6.83 9.90
N ILE A 135 5.89 7.73 10.47
CA ILE A 135 5.91 8.00 11.90
C ILE A 135 4.54 8.51 12.38
N ARG A 136 3.90 9.39 11.62
CA ARG A 136 2.53 9.87 11.92
C ARG A 136 1.52 8.73 11.92
N PHE A 137 1.54 7.84 10.94
CA PHE A 137 0.61 6.70 10.91
C PHE A 137 0.79 5.80 12.12
N GLU A 138 2.02 5.60 12.59
CA GLU A 138 2.32 4.81 13.79
C GLU A 138 1.75 5.45 15.07
N THR A 139 1.56 6.78 15.10
CA THR A 139 0.90 7.48 16.22
C THR A 139 -0.63 7.44 16.15
N GLN A 140 -1.24 6.99 15.05
CA GLN A 140 -2.69 7.00 14.88
C GLN A 140 -3.32 5.67 15.30
N LEU A 141 -4.50 5.74 15.92
CA LEU A 141 -5.32 4.59 16.27
C LEU A 141 -6.08 4.07 15.04
N ARG A 142 -5.32 3.64 14.04
CA ARG A 142 -5.76 3.20 12.71
C ARG A 142 -4.88 2.06 12.16
N PRO A 143 -5.43 1.20 11.26
CA PRO A 143 -4.66 0.12 10.65
C PRO A 143 -3.45 0.60 9.86
N GLU A 144 -3.45 1.84 9.34
CA GLU A 144 -2.30 2.46 8.66
C GLU A 144 -0.99 2.33 9.44
N GLY A 145 -1.02 2.44 10.76
CA GLY A 145 0.20 2.39 11.58
C GLY A 145 0.85 1.00 11.67
N VAL A 146 0.18 -0.07 11.21
CA VAL A 146 0.77 -1.41 11.07
C VAL A 146 0.92 -1.85 9.60
N CYS A 147 0.37 -1.08 8.66
CA CYS A 147 0.34 -1.47 7.24
C CYS A 147 1.74 -1.58 6.62
N ALA A 148 2.66 -0.67 6.92
CA ALA A 148 4.01 -0.74 6.37
C ALA A 148 4.72 -2.04 6.76
N PHE A 149 4.54 -2.49 8.00
CA PHE A 149 5.03 -3.79 8.47
C PHE A 149 4.40 -4.96 7.73
N LEU A 150 3.07 -5.01 7.62
CA LEU A 150 2.36 -6.07 6.91
C LEU A 150 2.76 -6.13 5.43
N ILE A 151 2.86 -4.97 4.75
CA ILE A 151 3.35 -4.85 3.37
C ILE A 151 4.78 -5.39 3.27
N SER A 152 5.67 -5.01 4.20
CA SER A 152 7.07 -5.45 4.21
C SER A 152 7.22 -6.96 4.33
N VAL A 153 6.44 -7.58 5.24
CA VAL A 153 6.43 -9.03 5.48
C VAL A 153 5.91 -9.76 4.25
N ASN A 154 4.82 -9.27 3.66
CA ASN A 154 4.23 -9.85 2.47
C ASN A 154 5.19 -9.81 1.28
N LEU A 155 5.79 -8.65 1.00
CA LEU A 155 6.81 -8.50 -0.04
C LEU A 155 8.01 -9.42 0.20
N TYR A 156 8.49 -9.51 1.43
CA TYR A 156 9.60 -10.39 1.79
C TYR A 156 9.26 -11.85 1.45
N PHE A 157 8.09 -12.35 1.86
CA PHE A 157 7.68 -13.72 1.56
C PHE A 157 7.46 -13.97 0.07
N VAL A 158 6.88 -13.02 -0.67
CA VAL A 158 6.73 -13.16 -2.13
C VAL A 158 8.10 -13.18 -2.81
N ILE A 159 9.03 -12.34 -2.41
CA ILE A 159 10.39 -12.30 -2.97
C ILE A 159 11.16 -13.57 -2.61
N GLN A 160 11.01 -14.08 -1.37
CA GLN A 160 11.60 -15.35 -0.95
C GLN A 160 11.03 -16.53 -1.73
N PHE A 161 9.71 -16.60 -1.88
CA PHE A 161 9.03 -17.59 -2.71
C PHE A 161 9.59 -17.55 -4.14
N THR A 162 9.64 -16.36 -4.73
CA THR A 162 10.07 -16.19 -6.12
C THR A 162 11.54 -16.59 -6.29
N ALA A 163 12.42 -16.19 -5.36
CA ALA A 163 13.82 -16.56 -5.38
C ALA A 163 14.02 -18.07 -5.21
N CYS A 164 13.39 -18.68 -4.19
CA CYS A 164 13.54 -20.10 -3.91
C CYS A 164 13.00 -20.97 -5.04
N PHE A 165 11.86 -20.61 -5.63
CA PHE A 165 11.23 -21.41 -6.68
C PHE A 165 11.87 -21.18 -8.05
N PHE A 166 11.91 -19.93 -8.52
CA PHE A 166 12.26 -19.62 -9.90
C PHE A 166 13.76 -19.45 -10.14
N VAL A 167 14.54 -19.13 -9.10
CA VAL A 167 15.98 -18.86 -9.24
C VAL A 167 16.83 -19.98 -8.65
N GLU A 168 16.47 -20.51 -7.48
CA GLU A 168 17.32 -21.45 -6.73
C GLU A 168 16.86 -22.92 -6.80
N GLY A 169 15.65 -23.22 -7.25
CA GLY A 169 15.11 -24.59 -7.30
C GLY A 169 14.86 -25.26 -5.94
N ARG A 170 14.72 -24.49 -4.85
CA ARG A 170 14.51 -24.99 -3.47
C ARG A 170 13.04 -25.26 -3.18
N GLN A 171 12.57 -26.44 -3.56
CA GLN A 171 11.14 -26.81 -3.54
C GLN A 171 10.46 -26.76 -2.15
N ALA A 172 11.08 -27.31 -1.11
CA ALA A 172 10.48 -27.31 0.23
C ALA A 172 10.34 -25.88 0.79
N ALA A 173 11.40 -25.07 0.63
CA ALA A 173 11.39 -23.68 1.04
C ALA A 173 10.36 -22.85 0.24
N SER A 174 10.20 -23.11 -1.07
CA SER A 174 9.19 -22.42 -1.86
C SER A 174 7.77 -22.74 -1.40
N VAL A 175 7.45 -23.97 -0.98
CA VAL A 175 6.12 -24.27 -0.44
C VAL A 175 5.87 -23.46 0.84
N ALA A 176 6.82 -23.46 1.78
CA ALA A 176 6.69 -22.72 3.04
C ALA A 176 6.52 -21.22 2.82
N TYR A 177 7.38 -20.61 1.98
CA TYR A 177 7.26 -19.19 1.64
C TYR A 177 6.01 -18.86 0.84
N GLY A 178 5.51 -19.79 0.01
CA GLY A 178 4.27 -19.63 -0.74
C GLY A 178 3.05 -19.58 0.18
N ILE A 179 2.99 -20.48 1.17
CA ILE A 179 1.95 -20.46 2.21
C ILE A 179 2.04 -19.16 3.02
N ALA A 180 3.24 -18.76 3.44
CA ALA A 180 3.46 -17.51 4.18
C ALA A 180 3.09 -16.27 3.35
N ALA A 181 3.35 -16.27 2.03
CA ALA A 181 2.95 -15.21 1.12
C ALA A 181 1.41 -15.10 1.03
N VAL A 182 0.70 -16.23 0.87
CA VAL A 182 -0.77 -16.25 0.85
C VAL A 182 -1.34 -15.77 2.19
N PHE A 183 -0.84 -16.30 3.31
CA PHE A 183 -1.27 -15.89 4.64
C PHE A 183 -1.08 -14.39 4.86
N SER A 184 0.12 -13.87 4.58
CA SER A 184 0.42 -12.44 4.74
C SER A 184 -0.38 -11.55 3.79
N SER A 185 -0.70 -12.00 2.57
CA SER A 185 -1.60 -11.30 1.63
C SER A 185 -3.02 -11.19 2.20
N ILE A 186 -3.58 -12.29 2.70
CA ILE A 186 -4.92 -12.29 3.31
C ILE A 186 -4.93 -11.42 4.57
N LEU A 187 -3.88 -11.50 5.39
CA LEU A 187 -3.74 -10.70 6.60
C LEU A 187 -3.68 -9.20 6.29
N LEU A 188 -2.89 -8.79 5.29
CA LEU A 188 -2.81 -7.41 4.84
C LEU A 188 -4.16 -6.90 4.32
N ALA A 189 -4.80 -7.67 3.44
CA ALA A 189 -6.10 -7.33 2.87
C ALA A 189 -7.21 -7.24 3.94
N SER A 190 -7.13 -8.07 4.98
CA SER A 190 -8.08 -8.05 6.10
C SER A 190 -7.81 -6.86 7.04
N ALA A 191 -6.54 -6.56 7.33
CA ALA A 191 -6.18 -5.40 8.16
C ALA A 191 -6.51 -4.07 7.47
N LYS A 192 -6.29 -3.99 6.15
CA LYS A 192 -6.61 -2.80 5.35
C LYS A 192 -7.25 -3.21 4.02
N PRO A 193 -8.60 -3.16 3.94
CA PRO A 193 -9.35 -3.59 2.75
C PRO A 193 -9.08 -2.85 1.45
N SER A 194 -8.32 -1.76 1.44
CA SER A 194 -7.89 -1.07 0.22
C SER A 194 -6.64 -1.69 -0.43
N PHE A 195 -6.27 -2.91 -0.01
CA PHE A 195 -5.14 -3.68 -0.52
C PHE A 195 -5.56 -5.07 -1.01
N TRP A 196 -6.84 -5.36 -1.20
CA TRP A 196 -7.30 -6.68 -1.69
C TRP A 196 -6.76 -6.98 -3.09
N LEU A 197 -6.96 -6.07 -4.04
CA LEU A 197 -6.47 -6.22 -5.42
C LEU A 197 -4.95 -6.26 -5.44
N ALA A 198 -4.32 -5.43 -4.61
CA ALA A 198 -2.87 -5.39 -4.45
C ALA A 198 -2.31 -6.74 -3.95
N SER A 199 -2.96 -7.32 -2.94
CA SER A 199 -2.61 -8.62 -2.35
C SER A 199 -2.87 -9.80 -3.28
N ILE A 200 -3.85 -9.69 -4.18
CA ILE A 200 -4.08 -10.66 -5.26
C ILE A 200 -2.99 -10.53 -6.33
N ALA A 201 -2.71 -9.31 -6.78
CA ALA A 201 -1.75 -9.04 -7.86
C ALA A 201 -0.33 -9.49 -7.48
N VAL A 202 0.09 -9.29 -6.24
CA VAL A 202 1.42 -9.70 -5.78
C VAL A 202 1.59 -11.22 -5.69
N LEU A 203 0.50 -11.99 -5.59
CA LEU A 203 0.51 -13.46 -5.61
C LEU A 203 0.65 -14.04 -7.03
N LEU A 204 0.81 -13.21 -8.07
CA LEU A 204 1.04 -13.67 -9.44
C LEU A 204 2.14 -14.75 -9.57
N PRO A 205 3.32 -14.65 -8.91
CA PRO A 205 4.32 -15.72 -8.97
C PRO A 205 3.81 -17.05 -8.39
N VAL A 206 2.98 -17.00 -7.34
CA VAL A 206 2.35 -18.19 -6.73
C VAL A 206 1.31 -18.79 -7.67
N ALA A 207 0.53 -17.96 -8.37
CA ALA A 207 -0.39 -18.44 -9.40
C ALA A 207 0.37 -19.12 -10.56
N MET A 208 1.48 -18.54 -11.02
CA MET A 208 2.34 -19.12 -12.06
C MET A 208 2.89 -20.50 -11.66
N PHE A 209 3.22 -20.70 -10.37
CA PHE A 209 3.65 -21.99 -9.83
C PHE A 209 2.62 -23.11 -10.07
N PHE A 210 1.32 -22.82 -9.94
CA PHE A 210 0.27 -23.81 -10.17
C PHE A 210 0.14 -24.23 -11.64
N VAL A 211 0.53 -23.37 -12.57
CA VAL A 211 0.48 -23.63 -14.02
C VAL A 211 1.66 -24.48 -14.50
N GLN A 212 2.78 -24.52 -13.75
CA GLN A 212 3.95 -25.31 -14.15
C GLN A 212 3.66 -26.81 -14.16
N ARG A 213 4.26 -27.56 -15.10
CA ARG A 213 4.07 -29.02 -15.20
C ARG A 213 4.82 -29.74 -14.07
N GLY A 214 4.21 -30.78 -13.50
CA GLY A 214 4.77 -31.56 -12.39
C GLY A 214 4.48 -30.97 -10.99
N LEU A 215 5.23 -31.43 -9.98
CA LEU A 215 5.17 -30.93 -8.59
C LEU A 215 3.81 -31.05 -7.89
N ILE A 216 3.07 -32.13 -8.16
CA ILE A 216 1.71 -32.35 -7.64
C ILE A 216 1.67 -32.24 -6.11
N TRP A 217 2.62 -32.87 -5.39
CA TRP A 217 2.68 -32.83 -3.94
C TRP A 217 2.91 -31.43 -3.37
N GLN A 218 3.81 -30.66 -3.99
CA GLN A 218 4.08 -29.27 -3.59
C GLN A 218 2.86 -28.39 -3.85
N LYS A 219 2.10 -28.63 -4.93
CA LYS A 219 0.84 -27.93 -5.22
C LYS A 219 -0.25 -28.28 -4.22
N ILE A 220 -0.40 -29.56 -3.85
CA ILE A 220 -1.34 -29.99 -2.81
C ILE A 220 -0.97 -29.36 -1.48
N ALA A 221 0.30 -29.39 -1.09
CA ALA A 221 0.77 -28.79 0.16
C ALA A 221 0.54 -27.27 0.21
N LEU A 222 0.90 -26.56 -0.87
CA LEU A 222 0.69 -25.11 -0.95
C LEU A 222 -0.81 -24.78 -1.01
N GLY A 223 -1.60 -25.51 -1.79
CA GLY A 223 -3.05 -25.34 -1.89
C GLY A 223 -3.77 -25.60 -0.56
N GLY A 224 -3.39 -26.68 0.15
CA GLY A 224 -3.90 -26.99 1.48
C GLY A 224 -3.50 -25.93 2.52
N GLY A 225 -2.25 -25.48 2.50
CA GLY A 225 -1.79 -24.40 3.39
C GLY A 225 -2.45 -23.05 3.08
N ALA A 226 -2.72 -22.75 1.81
CA ALA A 226 -3.47 -21.57 1.37
C ALA A 226 -4.93 -21.63 1.85
N ALA A 227 -5.60 -22.78 1.70
CA ALA A 227 -6.96 -22.99 2.19
C ALA A 227 -7.04 -22.86 3.71
N LEU A 228 -6.08 -23.43 4.45
CA LEU A 228 -5.98 -23.28 5.90
C LEU A 228 -5.74 -21.82 6.31
N SER A 229 -4.88 -21.10 5.60
CA SER A 229 -4.63 -19.67 5.84
C SER A 229 -5.89 -18.83 5.64
N ALA A 230 -6.64 -19.11 4.57
CA ALA A 230 -7.93 -18.47 4.31
C ALA A 230 -8.96 -18.83 5.39
N ALA A 231 -9.06 -20.10 5.79
CA ALA A 231 -9.96 -20.52 6.86
C ALA A 231 -9.65 -19.80 8.18
N LEU A 232 -8.37 -19.72 8.56
CA LEU A 232 -7.93 -19.10 9.81
C LEU A 232 -8.26 -17.60 9.87
N LEU A 233 -8.15 -16.88 8.75
CA LEU A 233 -8.31 -15.42 8.72
C LEU A 233 -9.70 -14.96 8.28
N LEU A 234 -10.38 -15.69 7.38
CA LEU A 234 -11.67 -15.26 6.82
C LEU A 234 -12.88 -15.87 7.51
N LEU A 235 -12.77 -17.07 8.11
CA LEU A 235 -13.91 -17.64 8.84
C LEU A 235 -14.28 -16.82 10.09
N PRO A 236 -13.34 -16.37 10.94
CA PRO A 236 -13.69 -15.54 12.08
C PRO A 236 -14.40 -14.25 11.65
N GLU A 237 -13.90 -13.59 10.60
CA GLU A 237 -14.53 -12.40 10.02
C GLU A 237 -15.96 -12.70 9.53
N HIS A 238 -16.17 -13.83 8.86
CA HIS A 238 -17.50 -14.22 8.40
C HIS A 238 -18.49 -14.40 9.57
N PHE A 239 -18.06 -15.07 10.65
CA PHE A 239 -18.90 -15.29 11.82
C PHE A 239 -19.17 -14.01 12.63
N LEU A 240 -18.18 -13.11 12.72
CA LEU A 240 -18.30 -11.83 13.43
C LEU A 240 -19.13 -10.81 12.64
N GLY A 241 -19.06 -10.82 11.31
CA GLY A 241 -19.72 -9.85 10.43
C GLY A 241 -21.11 -10.24 9.93
N ARG A 242 -21.53 -11.50 10.07
CA ARG A 242 -22.81 -12.00 9.50
C ARG A 242 -24.05 -11.21 9.93
N ASN A 243 -24.03 -10.66 11.15
CA ASN A 243 -25.15 -9.91 11.71
C ASN A 243 -24.92 -8.39 11.73
N ASP A 244 -23.82 -7.89 11.15
CA ASP A 244 -23.54 -6.46 11.06
C ASP A 244 -24.06 -5.88 9.75
N GLU A 245 -25.17 -5.16 9.81
CA GLU A 245 -25.74 -4.43 8.68
C GLU A 245 -24.74 -3.44 8.05
N ALA A 246 -23.89 -2.81 8.86
CA ALA A 246 -22.86 -1.90 8.36
C ALA A 246 -21.83 -2.66 7.51
N SER A 247 -21.39 -3.85 7.92
CA SER A 247 -20.53 -4.73 7.10
C SER A 247 -21.18 -5.07 5.76
N GLN A 248 -22.49 -5.33 5.72
CA GLN A 248 -23.20 -5.74 4.50
C GLN A 248 -23.40 -4.57 3.52
N THR A 249 -23.68 -3.38 4.04
CA THR A 249 -23.98 -2.18 3.23
C THR A 249 -22.77 -1.36 2.85
N PHE A 250 -21.63 -1.50 3.54
CA PHE A 250 -20.45 -0.64 3.36
C PHE A 250 -19.99 -0.57 1.90
N LEU A 251 -19.62 -1.71 1.30
CA LEU A 251 -19.09 -1.74 -0.06
C LEU A 251 -20.14 -1.31 -1.11
N PRO A 252 -21.38 -1.83 -1.11
CA PRO A 252 -22.42 -1.35 -2.04
C PRO A 252 -22.65 0.16 -1.96
N THR A 253 -22.77 0.71 -0.74
CA THR A 253 -22.98 2.14 -0.52
C THR A 253 -21.78 2.95 -1.01
N THR A 254 -20.56 2.52 -0.69
CA THR A 254 -19.32 3.17 -1.16
C THR A 254 -19.29 3.25 -2.69
N LEU A 255 -19.53 2.12 -3.37
CA LEU A 255 -19.51 2.05 -4.82
C LEU A 255 -20.59 2.95 -5.45
N PHE A 256 -21.75 3.08 -4.80
CA PHE A 256 -22.80 3.98 -5.22
C PHE A 256 -22.39 5.45 -5.08
N VAL A 257 -21.94 5.89 -3.90
CA VAL A 257 -21.63 7.31 -3.65
C VAL A 257 -20.39 7.77 -4.42
N ILE A 258 -19.36 6.94 -4.55
CA ILE A 258 -18.13 7.28 -5.28
C ILE A 258 -18.37 7.40 -6.80
N HIS A 259 -19.39 6.71 -7.32
CA HIS A 259 -19.78 6.79 -8.73
C HIS A 259 -21.11 7.54 -8.92
N ALA A 260 -21.55 8.32 -7.94
CA ALA A 260 -22.86 8.96 -7.90
C ALA A 260 -23.17 9.80 -9.14
N SER A 261 -22.19 10.53 -9.68
CA SER A 261 -22.39 11.32 -10.91
C SER A 261 -22.69 10.45 -12.13
N LEU A 262 -21.92 9.38 -12.35
CA LEU A 262 -22.14 8.43 -13.45
C LEU A 262 -23.45 7.67 -13.28
N ILE A 263 -23.79 7.31 -12.04
CA ILE A 263 -25.04 6.61 -11.72
C ILE A 263 -26.24 7.52 -11.97
N ARG A 264 -26.21 8.77 -11.50
CA ARG A 264 -27.24 9.79 -11.78
C ARG A 264 -27.45 9.94 -13.27
N ASP A 265 -26.39 10.07 -14.05
CA ASP A 265 -26.46 10.24 -15.50
C ASP A 265 -27.02 8.98 -16.18
N GLN A 266 -26.68 7.78 -15.68
CA GLN A 266 -27.28 6.55 -16.18
C GLN A 266 -28.77 6.44 -15.85
N MET A 267 -29.19 6.82 -14.64
CA MET A 267 -30.61 6.86 -14.28
C MET A 267 -31.40 7.82 -15.19
N ALA A 268 -30.82 8.99 -15.51
CA ALA A 268 -31.44 9.93 -16.44
C ALA A 268 -31.61 9.32 -17.84
N ASP A 269 -30.58 8.67 -18.39
CA ASP A 269 -30.67 7.99 -19.69
C ASP A 269 -31.71 6.86 -19.70
N ASP A 270 -31.78 6.07 -18.62
CA ASP A 270 -32.78 5.00 -18.47
C ASP A 270 -34.21 5.57 -18.50
N LEU A 271 -34.43 6.69 -17.81
CA LEU A 271 -35.72 7.37 -17.76
C LEU A 271 -36.09 7.97 -19.12
N THR A 272 -35.15 8.57 -19.84
CA THR A 272 -35.39 9.18 -21.16
C THR A 272 -35.65 8.11 -22.22
N ARG A 273 -34.91 7.01 -22.21
CA ARG A 273 -35.04 5.93 -23.20
C ARG A 273 -36.14 4.91 -22.88
N GLY A 274 -36.81 5.03 -21.74
CA GLY A 274 -37.80 4.05 -21.28
C GLY A 274 -37.18 2.66 -21.09
N ALA A 275 -35.95 2.59 -20.57
CA ALA A 275 -35.24 1.33 -20.41
C ALA A 275 -35.95 0.38 -19.43
N LYS A 276 -35.96 -0.92 -19.75
CA LYS A 276 -36.53 -1.95 -18.87
C LYS A 276 -35.60 -2.19 -17.67
N VAL A 277 -35.94 -1.59 -16.54
CA VAL A 277 -35.23 -1.70 -15.25
C VAL A 277 -36.19 -2.29 -14.19
N PRO A 278 -35.68 -2.94 -13.12
CA PRO A 278 -36.51 -3.60 -12.13
C PRO A 278 -37.21 -2.64 -11.15
N TYR A 279 -37.14 -1.33 -11.41
CA TYR A 279 -37.65 -0.28 -10.54
C TYR A 279 -38.75 0.53 -11.24
N PRO A 280 -39.84 0.91 -10.54
CA PRO A 280 -40.88 1.74 -11.13
C PRO A 280 -40.33 3.06 -11.67
N ARG A 281 -40.77 3.46 -12.86
CA ARG A 281 -40.24 4.65 -13.57
C ARG A 281 -40.41 5.94 -12.75
N GLU A 282 -41.56 6.12 -12.13
CA GLU A 282 -41.84 7.30 -11.29
C GLU A 282 -40.89 7.36 -10.09
N TRP A 283 -40.76 6.24 -9.37
CA TRP A 283 -39.85 6.11 -8.23
C TRP A 283 -38.40 6.39 -8.63
N LEU A 284 -37.94 5.79 -9.73
CA LEU A 284 -36.59 6.02 -10.24
C LEU A 284 -36.39 7.51 -10.60
N GLY A 285 -37.40 8.16 -11.16
CA GLY A 285 -37.39 9.60 -11.43
C GLY A 285 -37.30 10.46 -10.18
N HIS A 286 -37.88 10.03 -9.05
CA HIS A 286 -37.70 10.70 -7.76
C HIS A 286 -36.27 10.51 -7.22
N VAL A 287 -35.74 9.29 -7.26
CA VAL A 287 -34.38 8.98 -6.78
C VAL A 287 -33.33 9.71 -7.60
N GLN A 288 -33.47 9.76 -8.92
CA GLN A 288 -32.54 10.47 -9.81
C GLN A 288 -32.49 11.97 -9.49
N ARG A 289 -33.64 12.61 -9.25
CA ARG A 289 -33.72 14.02 -8.85
C ARG A 289 -33.09 14.25 -7.47
N ALA A 290 -33.45 13.44 -6.48
CA ALA A 290 -32.88 13.54 -5.14
C ALA A 290 -31.34 13.39 -5.15
N LEU A 291 -30.83 12.44 -5.92
CA LEU A 291 -29.38 12.25 -6.10
C LEU A 291 -28.74 13.47 -6.78
N SER A 292 -29.37 14.04 -7.79
CA SER A 292 -28.91 15.26 -8.45
C SER A 292 -28.83 16.46 -7.50
N ASP A 293 -29.87 16.64 -6.67
CA ASP A 293 -29.96 17.73 -5.70
C ASP A 293 -28.90 17.60 -4.61
N GLU A 294 -28.71 16.39 -4.05
CA GLU A 294 -27.67 16.16 -3.04
C GLU A 294 -26.25 16.32 -3.61
N ILE A 295 -26.02 15.93 -4.87
CA ILE A 295 -24.75 16.23 -5.55
C ILE A 295 -24.56 17.75 -5.64
N ALA A 296 -25.56 18.50 -6.07
CA ALA A 296 -25.47 19.96 -6.18
C ALA A 296 -25.19 20.64 -4.83
N LYS A 297 -25.85 20.19 -3.75
CA LYS A 297 -25.59 20.65 -2.38
C LYS A 297 -24.15 20.37 -1.96
N SER A 298 -23.63 19.18 -2.24
CA SER A 298 -22.25 18.82 -1.90
C SER A 298 -21.22 19.71 -2.60
N VAL A 299 -21.50 20.13 -3.84
CA VAL A 299 -20.66 21.07 -4.59
C VAL A 299 -20.70 22.46 -3.97
N ALA A 300 -21.89 22.94 -3.60
CA ALA A 300 -22.08 24.24 -2.96
C ALA A 300 -21.38 24.33 -1.59
N ALA A 301 -21.28 23.21 -0.86
CA ALA A 301 -20.59 23.13 0.43
C ALA A 301 -19.04 23.28 0.34
N ARG A 302 -18.47 23.41 -0.87
CA ARG A 302 -17.04 23.69 -1.14
C ARG A 302 -16.04 22.73 -0.47
N SER A 303 -16.35 21.43 -0.42
CA SER A 303 -15.35 20.43 0.00
C SER A 303 -14.25 20.32 -1.06
N ARG A 304 -13.06 20.88 -0.78
CA ARG A 304 -11.88 20.76 -1.66
C ARG A 304 -11.24 19.38 -1.64
N ILE A 305 -11.72 18.46 -0.80
CA ILE A 305 -11.10 17.16 -0.59
C ILE A 305 -11.26 16.27 -1.82
N TYR A 306 -12.37 16.33 -2.55
CA TYR A 306 -12.68 15.43 -3.67
C TYR A 306 -12.69 16.15 -5.02
N SER A 307 -11.65 16.95 -5.27
CA SER A 307 -11.58 17.86 -6.42
C SER A 307 -11.72 17.16 -7.77
N THR A 308 -11.22 15.93 -7.90
CA THR A 308 -11.24 15.21 -9.19
C THR A 308 -12.55 14.48 -9.47
N LEU A 309 -13.32 14.17 -8.42
CA LEU A 309 -14.70 13.68 -8.55
C LEU A 309 -15.67 14.82 -8.85
N GLY A 310 -15.38 16.02 -8.35
CA GLY A 310 -16.17 17.23 -8.56
C GLY A 310 -17.41 17.32 -7.66
N PHE A 311 -17.51 16.48 -6.63
CA PHE A 311 -18.55 16.48 -5.60
C PHE A 311 -18.02 15.74 -4.35
N ASP A 312 -18.70 15.85 -3.21
CA ASP A 312 -18.28 15.19 -1.95
C ASP A 312 -19.06 13.88 -1.70
N PRO A 313 -18.45 12.69 -1.89
CA PRO A 313 -19.09 11.41 -1.60
C PRO A 313 -19.33 11.18 -0.10
N ASP A 314 -18.54 11.77 0.80
CA ASP A 314 -18.73 11.60 2.24
C ASP A 314 -19.99 12.33 2.70
N TYR A 315 -20.31 13.47 2.07
CA TYR A 315 -21.58 14.18 2.25
C TYR A 315 -22.77 13.32 1.81
N LEU A 316 -22.67 12.63 0.66
CA LEU A 316 -23.71 11.74 0.14
C LEU A 316 -23.94 10.49 0.98
N TRP A 317 -22.95 10.11 1.80
CA TRP A 317 -23.03 8.98 2.70
C TRP A 317 -23.51 9.40 4.10
N HIS A 318 -22.74 10.22 4.80
CA HIS A 318 -22.84 10.36 6.26
C HIS A 318 -23.87 11.40 6.73
N GLY A 319 -24.40 12.24 5.84
CA GLY A 319 -25.43 13.22 6.21
C GLY A 319 -26.75 12.56 6.64
N GLN A 320 -27.41 13.09 7.67
CA GLN A 320 -28.74 12.59 8.11
C GLN A 320 -29.81 12.73 7.02
N THR A 321 -29.66 13.73 6.15
CA THR A 321 -30.52 13.98 4.99
C THR A 321 -29.87 13.55 3.67
N SER A 322 -28.77 12.79 3.72
CA SER A 322 -28.03 12.38 2.52
C SER A 322 -28.84 11.43 1.66
N ILE A 323 -28.44 11.26 0.40
CA ILE A 323 -29.10 10.29 -0.49
C ILE A 323 -29.00 8.85 0.06
N ALA A 324 -27.90 8.50 0.76
CA ALA A 324 -27.79 7.20 1.41
C ALA A 324 -28.84 7.03 2.51
N ALA A 325 -29.01 8.02 3.39
CA ALA A 325 -30.02 8.00 4.45
C ALA A 325 -31.46 7.97 3.90
N GLN A 326 -31.73 8.75 2.85
CA GLN A 326 -33.04 8.77 2.17
C GLN A 326 -33.39 7.41 1.57
N LEU A 327 -32.45 6.79 0.85
CA LEU A 327 -32.67 5.46 0.26
C LEU A 327 -32.81 4.40 1.34
N HIS A 328 -32.02 4.46 2.40
CA HIS A 328 -32.14 3.55 3.53
C HIS A 328 -33.55 3.59 4.16
N LYS A 329 -34.08 4.80 4.40
CA LYS A 329 -35.45 5.00 4.87
C LYS A 329 -36.48 4.47 3.87
N HIS A 330 -36.27 4.69 2.58
CA HIS A 330 -37.20 4.26 1.54
C HIS A 330 -37.31 2.73 1.44
N PHE A 331 -36.18 2.03 1.55
CA PHE A 331 -36.16 0.56 1.54
C PHE A 331 -36.60 -0.06 2.87
N GLY A 332 -37.00 0.74 3.88
CA GLY A 332 -37.65 0.25 5.10
C GLY A 332 -36.81 -0.77 5.88
N ASN A 333 -35.49 -0.55 5.98
CA ASN A 333 -34.51 -1.48 6.55
C ASN A 333 -34.37 -2.83 5.81
N ASN A 334 -34.89 -2.95 4.58
CA ASN A 334 -34.58 -4.08 3.71
C ASN A 334 -33.18 -3.91 3.08
N VAL A 335 -32.17 -4.30 3.85
CA VAL A 335 -30.75 -4.23 3.51
C VAL A 335 -30.44 -4.90 2.18
N CYS A 336 -31.02 -6.08 1.94
CA CYS A 336 -30.81 -6.86 0.73
C CYS A 336 -31.30 -6.11 -0.51
N ALA A 337 -32.51 -5.54 -0.46
CA ALA A 337 -33.08 -4.78 -1.57
C ALA A 337 -32.29 -3.49 -1.83
N LEU A 338 -31.88 -2.78 -0.78
CA LEU A 338 -31.02 -1.60 -0.88
C LEU A 338 -29.68 -1.91 -1.54
N CYS A 339 -29.00 -2.98 -1.09
CA CYS A 339 -27.74 -3.42 -1.67
C CYS A 339 -27.90 -3.87 -3.12
N ALA A 340 -29.02 -4.53 -3.46
CA ALA A 340 -29.34 -4.91 -4.82
C ALA A 340 -29.49 -3.67 -5.73
N PHE A 341 -30.14 -2.60 -5.24
CA PHE A 341 -30.24 -1.33 -5.95
C PHE A 341 -28.88 -0.68 -6.22
N TYR A 342 -28.03 -0.56 -5.20
CA TYR A 342 -26.69 -0.01 -5.35
C TYR A 342 -25.84 -0.82 -6.34
N ARG A 343 -25.82 -2.15 -6.21
CA ARG A 343 -25.07 -3.04 -7.10
C ARG A 343 -25.62 -3.02 -8.53
N PHE A 344 -26.94 -2.95 -8.70
CA PHE A 344 -27.57 -2.88 -10.01
C PHE A 344 -27.07 -1.65 -10.78
N TYR A 345 -27.16 -0.45 -10.19
CA TYR A 345 -26.73 0.76 -10.88
C TYR A 345 -25.22 0.87 -11.05
N TYR A 346 -24.43 0.36 -10.08
CA TYR A 346 -22.99 0.26 -10.24
C TYR A 346 -22.60 -0.64 -11.43
N TRP A 347 -23.20 -1.82 -11.58
CA TRP A 347 -22.92 -2.66 -12.74
C TRP A 347 -23.49 -2.11 -14.04
N ARG A 348 -24.61 -1.39 -13.96
CA ARG A 348 -25.23 -0.75 -15.12
C ARG A 348 -24.33 0.33 -15.72
N ILE A 349 -23.64 1.14 -14.93
CA ILE A 349 -22.66 2.12 -15.47
C ILE A 349 -21.47 1.43 -16.14
N TRP A 350 -21.04 0.26 -15.67
CA TRP A 350 -19.99 -0.52 -16.33
C TRP A 350 -20.44 -1.07 -17.68
N ARG A 351 -21.70 -1.51 -17.77
CA ARG A 351 -22.28 -2.05 -19.00
C ARG A 351 -22.58 -0.97 -20.03
N GLU A 352 -23.22 0.13 -19.61
CA GLU A 352 -23.77 1.14 -20.51
C GLU A 352 -22.81 2.33 -20.72
N ARG A 353 -21.87 2.56 -19.80
CA ARG A 353 -20.92 3.70 -19.82
C ARG A 353 -19.46 3.30 -19.49
N PRO A 354 -18.90 2.19 -20.02
CA PRO A 354 -17.59 1.68 -19.62
C PRO A 354 -16.46 2.70 -19.80
N LEU A 355 -16.46 3.45 -20.91
CA LEU A 355 -15.43 4.44 -21.19
C LEU A 355 -15.41 5.60 -20.17
N LEU A 356 -16.58 5.99 -19.64
CA LEU A 356 -16.67 7.04 -18.63
C LEU A 356 -16.18 6.54 -17.26
N VAL A 357 -16.45 5.27 -16.94
CA VAL A 357 -15.89 4.64 -15.74
C VAL A 357 -14.37 4.55 -15.83
N LEU A 358 -13.84 4.08 -16.97
CA LEU A 358 -12.40 4.04 -17.22
C LEU A 358 -11.77 5.44 -17.18
N LYS A 359 -12.43 6.46 -17.74
CA LYS A 359 -11.99 7.86 -17.67
C LYS A 359 -11.91 8.37 -16.22
N LYS A 360 -12.89 8.03 -15.37
CA LYS A 360 -12.88 8.36 -13.94
C LYS A 360 -11.71 7.69 -13.23
N ILE A 361 -11.49 6.39 -13.46
CA ILE A 361 -10.38 5.64 -12.88
C ILE A 361 -9.04 6.22 -13.34
N ALA A 362 -8.86 6.49 -14.64
CA ALA A 362 -7.63 7.09 -15.18
C ALA A 362 -7.34 8.47 -14.57
N ARG A 363 -8.38 9.29 -14.36
CA ARG A 363 -8.24 10.59 -13.66
C ARG A 363 -7.76 10.42 -12.23
N GLN A 364 -8.28 9.45 -11.48
CA GLN A 364 -7.80 9.14 -10.12
C GLN A 364 -6.34 8.68 -10.16
N MET A 365 -6.00 7.75 -11.05
CA MET A 365 -4.64 7.22 -11.22
C MET A 365 -3.64 8.34 -11.55
N ALA A 366 -4.03 9.34 -12.34
CA ALA A 366 -3.20 10.49 -12.70
C ALA A 366 -2.79 11.34 -11.49
N ILE A 367 -3.52 11.28 -10.36
CA ILE A 367 -3.11 11.95 -9.12
C ILE A 367 -1.83 11.30 -8.59
N PHE A 368 -1.80 9.96 -8.54
CA PHE A 368 -0.65 9.21 -8.02
C PHE A 368 0.56 9.31 -8.95
N TYR A 369 0.34 9.17 -10.25
CA TYR A 369 1.37 9.24 -11.29
C TYR A 369 1.59 10.66 -11.83
N ALA A 370 1.23 11.69 -11.05
CA ALA A 370 1.55 13.07 -11.41
C ALA A 370 3.08 13.27 -11.51
N PRO A 371 3.56 14.29 -12.25
CA PRO A 371 5.00 14.59 -12.34
C PRO A 371 5.69 14.76 -10.98
N ILE A 372 4.93 15.18 -9.97
CA ILE A 372 5.35 15.17 -8.57
C ILE A 372 4.47 14.17 -7.84
N CYS A 373 4.99 12.97 -7.58
CA CYS A 373 4.23 11.92 -6.93
C CYS A 373 3.84 12.33 -5.49
N PRO A 374 2.53 12.34 -5.14
CA PRO A 374 2.05 12.82 -3.84
C PRO A 374 2.33 11.85 -2.68
N VAL A 375 2.80 10.63 -2.96
CA VAL A 375 3.14 9.63 -1.94
C VAL A 375 4.25 10.12 -1.00
N TYR A 376 5.16 10.94 -1.53
CA TYR A 376 6.25 11.52 -0.78
C TYR A 376 5.83 12.89 -0.24
N ASN A 377 5.43 12.94 1.03
CA ASN A 377 5.08 14.22 1.64
C ASN A 377 6.31 15.13 1.81
N ARG A 378 6.26 16.30 1.19
CA ARG A 378 7.33 17.32 1.21
C ARG A 378 7.11 18.41 2.26
N GLY A 379 6.03 18.33 3.03
CA GLY A 379 5.64 19.31 4.05
C GLY A 379 6.75 19.54 5.09
N LYS A 380 6.92 20.80 5.51
CA LYS A 380 7.90 21.19 6.54
C LYS A 380 7.52 20.61 7.92
N SER A 381 6.25 20.66 8.21
CA SER A 381 5.65 20.25 9.48
C SER A 381 4.36 19.51 9.21
N LEU A 382 4.10 18.49 10.01
CA LEU A 382 2.78 17.91 10.18
C LEU A 382 2.31 18.29 11.57
N SER A 383 1.31 19.18 11.61
CA SER A 383 0.60 19.48 12.84
C SER A 383 -0.18 18.25 13.28
N LEU A 384 -0.07 17.88 14.55
CA LEU A 384 -0.91 16.87 15.17
C LEU A 384 -2.19 17.50 15.74
N ASP A 385 -2.76 18.52 15.08
CA ASP A 385 -4.12 19.05 15.32
C ASP A 385 -5.22 17.98 15.30
N ALA A 386 -4.87 16.78 14.83
CA ALA A 386 -5.68 15.59 15.01
C ALA A 386 -6.01 15.30 16.49
N TYR A 387 -5.17 15.69 17.46
CA TYR A 387 -5.54 15.62 18.90
C TYR A 387 -6.73 16.53 19.25
N ASN A 388 -6.78 17.74 18.69
CA ASN A 388 -7.92 18.66 18.89
C ASN A 388 -9.21 18.11 18.25
N ARG A 389 -9.11 17.50 17.07
CA ARG A 389 -10.26 16.84 16.40
C ARG A 389 -10.65 15.50 17.03
N GLY A 390 -9.69 14.82 17.65
CA GLY A 390 -9.90 13.60 18.41
C GLY A 390 -10.76 13.84 19.63
N MET A 391 -10.59 14.97 20.32
CA MET A 391 -11.44 15.35 21.46
C MET A 391 -12.93 15.41 21.11
N THR A 392 -13.30 16.01 19.98
CA THR A 392 -14.69 16.05 19.51
C THR A 392 -15.22 14.67 19.13
N SER A 393 -14.34 13.76 18.72
CA SER A 393 -14.68 12.38 18.34
C SER A 393 -14.82 11.44 19.54
N LEU A 394 -14.11 11.72 20.63
CA LEU A 394 -14.14 10.95 21.89
C LEU A 394 -15.28 11.40 22.82
N ASP A 395 -15.90 12.55 22.57
CA ASP A 395 -16.98 13.10 23.42
C ASP A 395 -18.39 12.61 23.02
N ILE A 396 -18.49 11.61 22.14
CA ILE A 396 -19.79 11.09 21.67
C ILE A 396 -20.38 10.15 22.75
N GLN A 397 -21.68 10.27 23.06
CA GLN A 397 -22.37 9.53 24.13
C GLN A 397 -22.09 8.02 24.24
N PRO A 398 -21.98 7.22 23.16
CA PRO A 398 -21.65 5.80 23.24
C PRO A 398 -20.26 5.55 23.83
N TYR A 399 -19.33 6.49 23.64
CA TYR A 399 -17.97 6.43 24.18
C TYR A 399 -17.99 6.51 25.71
N HIS A 400 -18.76 7.46 26.28
CA HIS A 400 -18.82 7.69 27.73
C HIS A 400 -19.24 6.44 28.51
N LYS A 401 -20.24 5.69 28.05
CA LYS A 401 -20.73 4.48 28.75
C LYS A 401 -19.69 3.35 28.75
N VAL A 402 -19.04 3.10 27.62
CA VAL A 402 -18.07 2.01 27.48
C VAL A 402 -16.72 2.39 28.12
N SER A 403 -16.30 3.65 27.97
CA SER A 403 -15.06 4.17 28.56
C SER A 403 -15.15 4.27 30.08
N ALA A 404 -16.30 4.64 30.66
CA ALA A 404 -16.49 4.65 32.11
C ALA A 404 -16.34 3.25 32.75
N ALA A 405 -16.67 2.20 31.99
CA ALA A 405 -16.51 0.81 32.44
C ALA A 405 -15.06 0.27 32.31
N TYR A 406 -14.15 1.03 31.69
CA TYR A 406 -12.76 0.64 31.51
C TYR A 406 -11.82 1.78 31.94
N PRO A 407 -11.32 1.79 33.19
CA PRO A 407 -10.54 2.90 33.75
C PRO A 407 -9.38 3.40 32.87
N PRO A 408 -8.60 2.54 32.19
CA PRO A 408 -7.53 3.03 31.30
C PRO A 408 -8.01 3.88 30.11
N ALA A 409 -9.25 3.72 29.65
CA ALA A 409 -9.82 4.59 28.62
C ALA A 409 -10.10 6.01 29.17
N MET A 410 -10.56 6.12 30.43
CA MET A 410 -10.76 7.42 31.08
C MET A 410 -9.44 8.16 31.28
N ASP A 411 -8.39 7.45 31.70
CA ASP A 411 -7.06 8.01 31.84
C ASP A 411 -6.54 8.52 30.49
N PHE A 412 -6.70 7.71 29.43
CA PHE A 412 -6.35 8.12 28.07
C PHE A 412 -7.11 9.37 27.60
N MET A 413 -8.42 9.46 27.83
CA MET A 413 -9.21 10.66 27.51
C MET A 413 -8.68 11.90 28.23
N SER A 414 -8.36 11.76 29.53
CA SER A 414 -7.85 12.88 30.33
C SER A 414 -6.50 13.39 29.81
N ARG A 415 -5.58 12.48 29.45
CA ARG A 415 -4.26 12.82 28.89
C ARG A 415 -4.37 13.40 27.49
N THR A 416 -5.27 12.88 26.66
CA THR A 416 -5.56 13.42 25.33
C THR A 416 -6.05 14.87 25.44
N LYS A 417 -6.90 15.18 26.43
CA LYS A 417 -7.37 16.53 26.71
C LYS A 417 -6.26 17.48 27.15
N SER A 418 -5.26 17.01 27.91
CA SER A 418 -4.08 17.83 28.23
C SER A 418 -3.18 18.04 27.01
N SER A 419 -2.94 17.01 26.20
CA SER A 419 -2.05 17.07 25.02
C SER A 419 -2.63 17.94 23.90
N ALA A 420 -3.95 18.02 23.78
CA ALA A 420 -4.66 18.91 22.85
C ALA A 420 -4.31 20.41 23.06
N ARG A 421 -3.92 20.80 24.28
CA ARG A 421 -3.53 22.19 24.61
C ARG A 421 -2.11 22.56 24.14
N SER A 422 -1.27 21.57 23.87
CA SER A 422 0.11 21.75 23.40
C SER A 422 0.34 20.90 22.16
N VAL A 423 -0.20 21.33 21.01
CA VAL A 423 -0.20 20.53 19.77
C VAL A 423 1.24 20.22 19.35
N PRO A 424 1.68 18.95 19.45
CA PRO A 424 3.01 18.57 19.03
C PRO A 424 3.10 18.63 17.49
N VAL A 425 4.24 19.09 16.99
CA VAL A 425 4.48 19.21 15.54
C VAL A 425 5.60 18.24 15.15
N ILE A 426 5.32 17.36 14.19
CA ILE A 426 6.36 16.51 13.60
C ILE A 426 7.08 17.37 12.55
N TYR A 427 8.33 17.73 12.83
CA TYR A 427 9.18 18.45 11.88
C TYR A 427 9.90 17.48 10.97
N GLN A 428 9.80 17.71 9.67
CA GLN A 428 10.57 16.95 8.70
C GLN A 428 11.89 17.66 8.39
N PRO A 429 13.05 17.04 8.66
CA PRO A 429 14.34 17.66 8.43
C PRO A 429 14.51 18.10 6.98
N ARG A 430 15.24 19.21 6.75
CA ARG A 430 15.43 19.80 5.41
C ARG A 430 16.05 18.82 4.42
N TYR A 431 17.03 18.02 4.84
CA TYR A 431 17.68 17.03 3.99
C TYR A 431 16.70 15.91 3.57
N ILE A 432 15.87 15.39 4.48
CA ILE A 432 14.83 14.41 4.14
C ILE A 432 13.82 15.00 3.16
N ARG A 433 13.37 16.25 3.36
CA ARG A 433 12.45 16.93 2.42
C ARG A 433 13.03 17.06 1.02
N TRP A 434 14.32 17.40 0.92
CA TRP A 434 15.00 17.47 -0.36
C TRP A 434 15.03 16.11 -1.06
N ILE A 435 15.43 15.05 -0.34
CA ILE A 435 15.44 13.69 -0.88
C ILE A 435 14.03 13.26 -1.32
N LEU A 436 13.00 13.48 -0.49
CA LEU A 436 11.62 13.15 -0.85
C LEU A 436 11.13 13.95 -2.06
N SER A 437 11.60 15.17 -2.26
CA SER A 437 11.29 15.96 -3.47
C SER A 437 11.92 15.35 -4.71
N VAL A 438 13.18 14.88 -4.61
CA VAL A 438 13.85 14.14 -5.69
C VAL A 438 13.10 12.84 -5.99
N MET A 439 12.73 12.07 -4.97
CA MET A 439 11.96 10.84 -5.12
C MET A 439 10.60 11.08 -5.78
N ALA A 440 9.90 12.15 -5.39
CA ALA A 440 8.62 12.54 -5.98
C ALA A 440 8.73 12.90 -7.47
N GLY A 441 9.76 13.67 -7.84
CA GLY A 441 9.98 14.07 -9.23
C GLY A 441 10.52 12.95 -10.13
N THR A 442 11.18 11.95 -9.55
CA THR A 442 11.81 10.86 -10.32
C THR A 442 10.93 9.62 -10.43
N HIS A 443 9.82 9.52 -9.71
CA HIS A 443 8.98 8.32 -9.70
C HIS A 443 8.44 7.96 -11.09
N LEU A 444 7.71 8.88 -11.74
CA LEU A 444 7.15 8.63 -13.07
C LEU A 444 8.23 8.47 -14.14
N PRO A 445 9.26 9.35 -14.25
CA PRO A 445 10.34 9.15 -15.21
C PRO A 445 11.03 7.79 -15.06
N LEU A 446 11.31 7.36 -13.84
CA LEU A 446 11.98 6.09 -13.59
C LEU A 446 11.09 4.88 -13.93
N LEU A 447 9.78 4.97 -13.69
CA LEU A 447 8.81 3.98 -14.17
C LEU A 447 8.85 3.86 -15.70
N LEU A 448 8.76 4.98 -16.42
CA LEU A 448 8.76 4.99 -17.89
C LEU A 448 10.07 4.43 -18.47
N ILE A 449 11.21 4.83 -17.89
CA ILE A 449 12.53 4.29 -18.27
C ILE A 449 12.56 2.79 -17.99
N ALA A 450 12.12 2.34 -16.82
CA ALA A 450 12.11 0.92 -16.48
C ALA A 450 11.25 0.11 -17.46
N LEU A 451 10.06 0.58 -17.84
CA LEU A 451 9.20 -0.09 -18.83
C LEU A 451 9.88 -0.19 -20.20
N ALA A 452 10.53 0.89 -20.67
CA ALA A 452 11.27 0.86 -21.93
C ALA A 452 12.44 -0.13 -21.87
N LEU A 453 13.22 -0.14 -20.79
CA LEU A 453 14.34 -1.06 -20.60
C LEU A 453 13.88 -2.52 -20.47
N VAL A 454 12.74 -2.77 -19.82
CA VAL A 454 12.11 -4.10 -19.75
C VAL A 454 11.79 -4.61 -21.16
N ALA A 455 11.18 -3.79 -22.02
CA ALA A 455 10.88 -4.17 -23.41
C ALA A 455 12.17 -4.56 -24.17
N VAL A 456 13.26 -3.82 -23.97
CA VAL A 456 14.57 -4.15 -24.55
C VAL A 456 15.14 -5.45 -23.98
N VAL A 457 15.04 -5.68 -22.66
CA VAL A 457 15.51 -6.92 -22.03
C VAL A 457 14.74 -8.14 -22.52
N LEU A 458 13.43 -8.02 -22.74
CA LEU A 458 12.58 -9.13 -23.20
C LEU A 458 12.84 -9.52 -24.66
N THR A 459 13.20 -8.56 -25.50
CA THR A 459 13.50 -8.77 -26.92
C THR A 459 14.92 -9.31 -27.18
N GLN A 460 15.88 -9.05 -26.28
CA GLN A 460 17.27 -9.47 -26.47
C GLN A 460 17.65 -10.66 -25.58
N GLU A 461 17.92 -11.83 -26.17
CA GLU A 461 18.18 -13.06 -25.42
C GLU A 461 19.33 -12.95 -24.41
N ARG A 462 20.46 -12.34 -24.80
CA ARG A 462 21.61 -12.15 -23.91
C ARG A 462 21.25 -11.34 -22.67
N ARG A 463 20.46 -10.27 -22.83
CA ARG A 463 20.00 -9.42 -21.73
C ARG A 463 18.92 -10.11 -20.92
N ARG A 464 18.01 -10.84 -21.56
CA ARG A 464 16.98 -11.65 -20.90
C ARG A 464 17.59 -12.64 -19.92
N ARG A 465 18.64 -13.36 -20.33
CA ARG A 465 19.35 -14.32 -19.46
C ARG A 465 20.01 -13.66 -18.25
N ARG A 466 20.45 -12.40 -18.36
CA ARG A 466 21.18 -11.70 -17.29
C ARG A 466 20.31 -10.83 -16.39
N LEU A 467 19.36 -10.09 -16.96
CA LEU A 467 18.56 -9.09 -16.26
C LEU A 467 17.06 -9.43 -16.24
N GLY A 468 16.62 -10.52 -16.88
CA GLY A 468 15.20 -10.87 -16.98
C GLY A 468 14.52 -11.05 -15.63
N TRP A 469 15.21 -11.65 -14.65
CA TRP A 469 14.70 -11.83 -13.30
C TRP A 469 14.57 -10.53 -12.52
N LEU A 470 15.55 -9.62 -12.65
CA LEU A 470 15.44 -8.27 -12.08
C LEU A 470 14.34 -7.45 -12.76
N ALA A 471 14.21 -7.55 -14.09
CA ALA A 471 13.12 -6.93 -14.83
C ALA A 471 11.75 -7.41 -14.34
N ALA A 472 11.58 -8.72 -14.13
CA ALA A 472 10.37 -9.30 -13.56
C ALA A 472 10.09 -8.79 -12.13
N LEU A 473 11.12 -8.66 -11.29
CA LEU A 473 10.99 -8.11 -9.94
C LEU A 473 10.54 -6.64 -9.95
N VAL A 474 11.10 -5.82 -10.85
CA VAL A 474 10.70 -4.43 -11.04
C VAL A 474 9.24 -4.32 -11.50
N LEU A 475 8.84 -5.14 -12.49
CA LEU A 475 7.46 -5.20 -12.95
C LEU A 475 6.49 -5.63 -11.83
N LEU A 476 6.86 -6.63 -11.02
CA LEU A 476 6.06 -7.08 -9.89
C LEU A 476 5.88 -5.97 -8.85
N GLY A 477 6.96 -5.23 -8.53
CA GLY A 477 6.91 -4.09 -7.61
C GLY A 477 5.96 -2.98 -8.08
N TYR A 478 6.04 -2.61 -9.36
CA TYR A 478 5.13 -1.62 -9.94
C TYR A 478 3.71 -2.14 -10.13
N LEU A 479 3.53 -3.43 -10.43
CA LEU A 479 2.20 -4.06 -10.52
C LEU A 479 1.50 -4.02 -9.17
N TYR A 480 2.20 -4.31 -8.08
CA TYR A 480 1.66 -4.22 -6.73
C TYR A 480 1.21 -2.78 -6.44
N ASN A 481 2.06 -1.79 -6.76
CA ASN A 481 1.72 -0.38 -6.57
C ASN A 481 0.49 0.05 -7.40
N ALA A 482 0.48 -0.31 -8.68
CA ALA A 482 -0.61 0.00 -9.59
C ALA A 482 -1.93 -0.65 -9.15
N ALA A 483 -1.88 -1.90 -8.69
CA ALA A 483 -3.05 -2.61 -8.19
C ALA A 483 -3.67 -1.93 -6.95
N ALA A 484 -2.85 -1.49 -6.00
CA ALA A 484 -3.33 -0.70 -4.86
C ALA A 484 -3.96 0.63 -5.29
N CYS A 485 -3.35 1.32 -6.26
CA CYS A 485 -3.90 2.56 -6.80
C CYS A 485 -5.22 2.34 -7.57
N VAL A 486 -5.32 1.29 -8.38
CA VAL A 486 -6.54 0.95 -9.13
C VAL A 486 -7.69 0.62 -8.19
N GLU A 487 -7.40 -0.15 -7.14
CA GLU A 487 -8.39 -0.49 -6.12
C GLU A 487 -8.97 0.76 -5.45
N VAL A 488 -8.09 1.67 -5.02
CA VAL A 488 -8.52 2.95 -4.45
C VAL A 488 -9.25 3.80 -5.49
N ALA A 489 -8.83 3.82 -6.74
CA ALA A 489 -9.49 4.57 -7.81
C ALA A 489 -10.89 4.04 -8.14
N VAL A 490 -11.14 2.74 -7.93
CA VAL A 490 -12.45 2.10 -8.08
C VAL A 490 -13.29 2.35 -6.83
N ILE A 491 -12.80 1.94 -5.66
CA ILE A 491 -13.60 1.87 -4.44
C ILE A 491 -13.69 3.22 -3.73
N GLN A 492 -12.68 4.09 -3.85
CA GLN A 492 -12.61 5.38 -3.17
C GLN A 492 -12.03 6.46 -4.11
N SER A 493 -11.29 7.42 -3.56
CA SER A 493 -10.62 8.48 -4.30
C SER A 493 -9.17 8.61 -3.82
N LEU A 494 -8.27 8.77 -4.79
CA LEU A 494 -6.87 9.09 -4.55
C LEU A 494 -6.67 10.56 -4.14
N ASP A 495 -7.69 11.42 -4.20
CA ASP A 495 -7.57 12.77 -3.61
C ASP A 495 -7.38 12.70 -2.08
N VAL A 496 -7.89 11.64 -1.44
CA VAL A 496 -7.73 11.45 0.01
C VAL A 496 -6.32 10.93 0.30
N ARG A 497 -5.48 11.84 0.79
CA ARG A 497 -4.05 11.64 1.02
C ARG A 497 -3.67 10.35 1.73
N ARG A 498 -4.49 9.88 2.68
CA ARG A 498 -4.21 8.64 3.46
C ARG A 498 -4.05 7.40 2.57
N PHE A 499 -4.81 7.31 1.49
CA PHE A 499 -4.74 6.15 0.58
C PHE A 499 -3.55 6.22 -0.36
N ILE A 500 -2.96 7.40 -0.54
CA ILE A 500 -1.70 7.57 -1.26
C ILE A 500 -0.54 7.27 -0.32
N THR A 501 -0.39 8.01 0.78
CA THR A 501 0.84 8.00 1.58
C THR A 501 1.08 6.68 2.31
N VAL A 502 0.03 5.89 2.60
CA VAL A 502 0.17 4.52 3.14
C VAL A 502 0.95 3.59 2.19
N GLN A 503 0.99 3.90 0.90
CA GLN A 503 1.73 3.14 -0.11
C GLN A 503 3.21 3.53 -0.20
N MET A 504 3.70 4.46 0.64
CA MET A 504 5.08 4.97 0.56
C MET A 504 6.13 3.85 0.63
N PHE A 505 5.97 2.87 1.51
CA PHE A 505 6.89 1.74 1.62
C PHE A 505 7.03 0.99 0.28
N LEU A 506 5.89 0.60 -0.28
CA LEU A 506 5.81 -0.16 -1.53
C LEU A 506 6.38 0.65 -2.70
N THR A 507 6.00 1.92 -2.79
CA THR A 507 6.43 2.84 -3.85
C THR A 507 7.94 3.05 -3.82
N LEU A 508 8.48 3.27 -2.62
CA LEU A 508 9.90 3.46 -2.39
C LEU A 508 10.70 2.24 -2.83
N LEU A 509 10.29 1.04 -2.39
CA LEU A 509 11.00 -0.18 -2.75
C LEU A 509 10.96 -0.45 -4.27
N ALA A 510 9.79 -0.30 -4.91
CA ALA A 510 9.65 -0.45 -6.36
C ALA A 510 10.54 0.54 -7.13
N GLN A 511 10.60 1.81 -6.68
CA GLN A 511 11.43 2.84 -7.29
C GLN A 511 12.93 2.52 -7.12
N PHE A 512 13.35 2.00 -5.96
CA PHE A 512 14.75 1.59 -5.76
C PHE A 512 15.12 0.34 -6.56
N PHE A 513 14.20 -0.63 -6.74
CA PHE A 513 14.43 -1.74 -7.69
C PHE A 513 14.60 -1.24 -9.12
N ALA A 514 13.77 -0.28 -9.55
CA ALA A 514 13.89 0.34 -10.86
C ALA A 514 15.23 1.08 -11.02
N LEU A 515 15.66 1.82 -10.00
CA LEU A 515 16.95 2.51 -10.00
C LEU A 515 18.10 1.53 -10.15
N TRP A 516 18.08 0.44 -9.37
CA TRP A 516 19.10 -0.60 -9.47
C TRP A 516 19.10 -1.29 -10.84
N PHE A 517 17.93 -1.56 -11.40
CA PHE A 517 17.79 -2.12 -12.76
C PHE A 517 18.37 -1.21 -13.84
N VAL A 518 18.09 0.11 -13.78
CA VAL A 518 18.68 1.10 -14.69
C VAL A 518 20.20 1.12 -14.57
N LEU A 519 20.74 1.07 -13.34
CA LEU A 519 22.19 1.04 -13.11
C LEU A 519 22.85 -0.22 -13.67
N GLU A 520 22.29 -1.40 -13.42
CA GLU A 520 22.79 -2.67 -13.99
C GLU A 520 22.77 -2.64 -15.52
N PHE A 521 21.70 -2.11 -16.11
CA PHE A 521 21.58 -1.97 -17.56
C PHE A 521 22.60 -0.98 -18.14
N ALA A 522 22.82 0.18 -17.51
CA ALA A 522 23.79 1.17 -17.95
C ALA A 522 25.23 0.63 -17.88
N LEU A 523 25.57 -0.08 -16.80
CA LEU A 523 26.84 -0.79 -16.68
C LEU A 523 26.94 -1.94 -17.67
N GLU A 524 25.82 -2.56 -18.05
CA GLU A 524 25.77 -3.56 -19.11
C GLU A 524 26.26 -2.97 -20.45
N MET A 525 25.61 -1.88 -20.85
CA MET A 525 25.91 -1.13 -22.08
C MET A 525 27.36 -0.66 -22.13
N ARG A 526 27.88 -0.10 -21.04
CA ARG A 526 29.25 0.45 -21.00
C ARG A 526 30.32 -0.62 -21.24
N ALA A 527 30.17 -1.83 -20.67
CA ALA A 527 31.18 -2.86 -20.91
C ALA A 527 31.08 -3.47 -22.32
N CYS A 528 29.87 -3.54 -22.90
CA CYS A 528 29.71 -3.96 -24.30
C CYS A 528 30.39 -2.96 -25.25
N ALA A 529 30.24 -1.65 -25.01
CA ALA A 529 30.92 -0.62 -25.79
C ALA A 529 32.45 -0.75 -25.71
N LYS A 530 33.01 -1.03 -24.51
CA LYS A 530 34.44 -1.27 -24.34
C LYS A 530 34.94 -2.53 -25.07
N SER A 531 34.15 -3.59 -25.15
CA SER A 531 34.54 -4.81 -25.89
C SER A 531 34.46 -4.65 -27.41
N SER A 532 33.72 -3.66 -27.91
CA SER A 532 33.57 -3.40 -29.35
C SER A 532 34.68 -2.53 -29.94
N PHE A 533 35.50 -1.90 -29.10
CA PHE A 533 36.71 -1.17 -29.49
C PHE A 533 37.93 -1.88 -28.88
N PRO A 534 38.55 -2.85 -29.58
CA PRO A 534 39.86 -3.31 -29.18
C PRO A 534 40.81 -2.11 -29.20
N GLU A 535 41.58 -1.91 -28.13
CA GLU A 535 42.73 -1.02 -28.13
C GLU A 535 43.55 -1.33 -29.39
N ALA A 536 43.85 -0.29 -30.19
CA ALA A 536 44.75 -0.43 -31.31
C ALA A 536 46.08 -1.02 -30.78
N PRO A 537 46.72 -1.95 -31.51
CA PRO A 537 48.00 -2.49 -31.09
C PRO A 537 48.96 -1.32 -30.84
N ASP A 538 49.58 -1.32 -29.66
CA ASP A 538 50.61 -0.36 -29.29
C ASP A 538 51.62 -0.28 -30.45
N ALA A 539 51.87 0.94 -30.94
CA ALA A 539 52.78 1.22 -32.04
C ALA A 539 54.27 0.98 -31.70
N LYS A 540 54.55 0.09 -30.75
CA LYS A 540 55.90 -0.32 -30.33
C LYS A 540 56.41 -1.57 -31.03
N ASP A 541 55.54 -2.39 -31.62
CA ASP A 541 55.96 -3.64 -32.28
C ASP A 541 56.21 -3.53 -33.80
N ILE A 542 56.21 -2.32 -34.39
CA ILE A 542 56.46 -2.13 -35.83
C ILE A 542 57.94 -1.82 -36.14
N ASN A 543 58.78 -1.51 -35.15
CA ASN A 543 60.18 -1.12 -35.39
C ASN A 543 61.24 -2.22 -35.26
N ASP A 544 60.90 -3.43 -34.83
CA ASP A 544 61.90 -4.50 -34.63
C ASP A 544 62.01 -5.50 -35.82
N GLY A 545 61.34 -5.22 -36.95
CA GLY A 545 61.30 -6.12 -38.11
C GLY A 545 62.27 -5.82 -39.26
N ALA A 546 63.09 -4.76 -39.18
CA ALA A 546 63.85 -4.24 -40.34
C ALA A 546 65.37 -4.21 -40.12
N LEU A 547 65.98 -5.30 -39.66
CA LEU A 547 67.42 -5.54 -39.80
C LEU A 547 67.64 -7.01 -40.19
N GLY A 548 67.88 -7.25 -41.48
CA GLY A 548 68.01 -8.59 -42.06
C GLY A 548 69.36 -9.27 -41.82
N PRO A 549 69.51 -10.54 -42.23
CA PRO A 549 70.80 -11.14 -42.48
C PRO A 549 70.97 -11.42 -43.98
N GLY A 550 71.79 -10.61 -44.64
CA GLY A 550 72.43 -11.00 -45.88
C GLY A 550 73.86 -11.46 -45.60
N LYS A 551 74.16 -12.75 -45.79
CA LYS A 551 75.34 -13.32 -46.49
C LYS A 551 75.60 -14.79 -46.13
N ALA A 552 75.28 -15.67 -47.08
CA ALA A 552 76.14 -16.59 -47.83
C ALA A 552 77.26 -17.44 -47.16
N ARG A 553 77.41 -18.65 -47.75
CA ARG A 553 78.49 -19.68 -47.68
C ARG A 553 78.40 -20.59 -46.44
N THR A 554 78.36 -21.91 -46.55
CA THR A 554 78.79 -22.91 -47.56
C THR A 554 77.99 -24.19 -47.35
#